data_AF-A0A7W4VYT9-F1
#
_entry.id   AF-A0A7W4VYT9-F1
#
_cell.length_a   1.000
_cell.length_b   1.000
_cell.length_c   1.000
_cell.angle_alpha   90.00
_cell.angle_beta   90.00
_cell.angle_gamma   90.00
#
_symmetry.space_group_name_H-M   'P 1'
#
loop_
_entity.id
_entity.type
_entity.pdbx_description
1 polymer ?
#
loop_
_entity_poly.entity_id
_entity_poly.type
_entity_poly.pdbx_seq_one_letter_code
_entity_poly.pdbx_strand_id
1 'polypeptide(L)'
;MTETKYLVDNNALIFLGTKRNASHFFREYCRVPEEVAHEAGTRRAELLTPLTVPMSVRILNELSAVMKTVPVGDKGLLDLYGNRGAADPVLVATAVVLNKPEKPTLFEEEWVIVTNDRAVRDKAKEFDVKTATPEALAALIDAAGSPAD
;
A
#
# COMPACT_ATOMS: atom_id res chain seq x y z
N MET A 1 3.28 -9.40 20.36
CA MET A 1 2.07 -9.56 19.53
C MET A 1 2.28 -8.63 18.35
N THR A 2 2.25 -9.16 17.13
CA THR A 2 2.51 -8.38 15.91
C THR A 2 1.20 -7.78 15.42
N GLU A 3 1.17 -6.47 15.17
CA GLU A 3 -0.01 -5.79 14.65
C GLU A 3 0.07 -5.72 13.12
N THR A 4 -0.97 -6.14 12.41
CA THR A 4 -1.00 -6.05 10.95
C THR A 4 -1.53 -4.69 10.51
N LYS A 5 -0.77 -4.00 9.64
CA LYS A 5 -1.15 -2.75 8.97
C LYS A 5 -1.21 -2.96 7.47
N TYR A 6 -1.95 -2.10 6.77
CA TYR A 6 -2.24 -2.26 5.35
C TYR A 6 -1.79 -1.04 4.54
N LEU A 7 -0.99 -1.26 3.50
CA LEU A 7 -0.71 -0.26 2.47
C LEU A 7 -1.67 -0.49 1.30
N VAL A 8 -2.48 0.52 0.97
CA VAL A 8 -3.59 0.38 0.03
C VAL A 8 -3.26 1.09 -1.28
N ASP A 9 -3.41 0.39 -2.41
CA ASP A 9 -3.28 0.97 -3.75
C ASP A 9 -4.57 1.70 -4.20
N ASN A 10 -4.50 2.42 -5.32
CA ASN A 10 -5.66 3.18 -5.81
C ASN A 10 -6.82 2.27 -6.24
N ASN A 11 -6.53 1.08 -6.79
CA ASN A 11 -7.56 0.13 -7.22
C ASN A 11 -8.35 -0.44 -6.04
N ALA A 12 -7.66 -0.75 -4.94
CA ALA A 12 -8.23 -1.18 -3.67
C ALA A 12 -9.06 -0.05 -3.04
N LEU A 13 -8.57 1.20 -3.08
CA LEU A 13 -9.35 2.37 -2.62
C LEU A 13 -10.66 2.52 -3.40
N ILE A 14 -10.63 2.31 -4.72
CA ILE A 14 -11.83 2.34 -5.56
C ILE A 14 -12.77 1.21 -5.19
N PHE A 15 -12.24 -0.01 -5.03
CA PHE A 15 -13.01 -1.21 -4.70
C PHE A 15 -13.73 -1.09 -3.35
N LEU A 16 -13.04 -0.62 -2.31
CA LEU A 16 -13.59 -0.48 -0.96
C LEU A 16 -14.72 0.55 -0.89
N GLY A 17 -14.66 1.58 -1.74
CA GLY A 17 -15.64 2.65 -1.80
C GLY A 17 -15.63 3.56 -0.57
N THR A 18 -16.41 4.64 -0.64
CA THR A 18 -16.36 5.72 0.36
C THR A 18 -16.70 5.26 1.78
N LYS A 19 -17.66 4.35 1.94
CA LYS A 19 -18.12 3.89 3.26
C LYS A 19 -17.00 3.18 4.04
N ARG A 20 -16.30 2.23 3.40
CA ARG A 20 -15.22 1.48 4.05
C ARG A 20 -13.97 2.34 4.25
N ASN A 21 -13.62 3.17 3.27
CA ASN A 21 -12.47 4.08 3.39
C ASN A 21 -12.66 5.12 4.52
N ALA A 22 -13.91 5.46 4.89
CA ALA A 22 -14.20 6.37 5.99
C ALA A 22 -14.26 5.70 7.38
N SER A 23 -14.23 4.35 7.44
CA SER A 23 -14.39 3.59 8.68
C SER A 23 -13.25 3.81 9.68
N HIS A 24 -13.52 3.52 10.96
CA HIS A 24 -12.50 3.57 12.02
C HIS A 24 -11.34 2.64 11.72
N PHE A 25 -11.66 1.38 11.34
CA PHE A 25 -10.67 0.38 10.97
C PHE A 25 -9.72 0.92 9.90
N PHE A 26 -10.27 1.50 8.83
CA PHE A 26 -9.43 2.01 7.74
C PHE A 26 -8.49 3.13 8.22
N ARG A 27 -8.98 4.07 9.04
CA ARG A 27 -8.15 5.17 9.56
C ARG A 27 -7.03 4.68 10.49
N GLU A 28 -7.30 3.63 11.25
CA GLU A 28 -6.38 3.11 12.25
C GLU A 28 -5.31 2.17 11.65
N TYR A 29 -5.72 1.29 10.73
CA TYR A 29 -4.88 0.20 10.23
C TYR A 29 -4.39 0.38 8.79
N CYS A 30 -4.97 1.30 8.00
CA CYS A 30 -4.59 1.50 6.61
C CYS A 30 -3.79 2.78 6.40
N ARG A 31 -2.82 2.74 5.48
CA ARG A 31 -2.08 3.89 4.97
C ARG A 31 -1.98 3.83 3.46
N VAL A 32 -1.63 4.96 2.85
CA VAL A 32 -1.47 5.10 1.40
C VAL A 32 -0.15 5.83 1.13
N PRO A 33 0.72 5.35 0.23
CA PRO A 33 1.90 6.12 -0.17
C PRO A 33 1.51 7.47 -0.80
N GLU A 34 2.32 8.51 -0.60
CA GLU A 34 2.06 9.85 -1.16
C GLU A 34 1.81 9.84 -2.67
N GLU A 35 2.58 9.06 -3.42
CA GLU A 35 2.41 8.95 -4.88
C GLU A 35 1.06 8.33 -5.26
N VAL A 36 0.60 7.31 -4.53
CA VAL A 36 -0.72 6.71 -4.73
C VAL A 36 -1.83 7.70 -4.36
N ALA A 37 -1.64 8.49 -3.30
CA ALA A 37 -2.59 9.53 -2.91
C ALA A 37 -2.63 10.67 -3.96
N HIS A 38 -1.50 11.00 -4.57
CA HIS A 38 -1.42 11.96 -5.67
C HIS A 38 -2.20 11.49 -6.90
N GLU A 39 -2.06 10.22 -7.29
CA GLU A 39 -2.81 9.62 -8.39
C GLU A 39 -4.33 9.55 -8.14
N ALA A 40 -4.75 9.37 -6.89
CA ALA A 40 -6.18 9.37 -6.52
C ALA A 40 -6.87 10.73 -6.74
N GLY A 41 -6.08 11.81 -6.83
CA GLY A 41 -6.52 13.15 -7.16
C GLY A 41 -7.31 13.85 -6.05
N THR A 42 -7.78 15.07 -6.34
CA THR A 42 -8.40 15.99 -5.36
C THR A 42 -9.68 15.45 -4.74
N ARG A 43 -10.41 14.55 -5.42
CA ARG A 43 -11.69 13.99 -4.94
C ARG A 43 -11.55 13.18 -3.65
N ARG A 44 -10.36 12.63 -3.36
CA ARG A 44 -10.08 11.83 -2.16
C ARG A 44 -9.02 12.46 -1.26
N ALA A 45 -8.51 13.63 -1.60
CA ALA A 45 -7.40 14.27 -0.90
C ALA A 45 -7.70 14.48 0.59
N GLU A 46 -8.88 14.97 0.95
CA GLU A 46 -9.26 15.21 2.36
C GLU A 46 -9.28 13.91 3.19
N LEU A 47 -9.70 12.79 2.59
CA LEU A 47 -9.74 11.50 3.24
C LEU A 47 -8.35 10.87 3.39
N LEU A 48 -7.51 11.01 2.36
CA LEU A 48 -6.23 10.32 2.26
C LEU A 48 -5.08 11.08 2.91
N THR A 49 -5.10 12.41 2.92
CA THR A 49 -4.03 13.25 3.51
C THR A 49 -3.58 12.79 4.90
N PRO A 50 -4.47 12.53 5.88
CA PRO A 50 -4.04 12.07 7.21
C PRO A 50 -3.54 10.62 7.25
N LEU A 51 -3.75 9.84 6.17
CA LEU A 51 -3.36 8.44 6.03
C LEU A 51 -2.14 8.27 5.14
N THR A 52 -1.61 9.37 4.60
CA THR A 52 -0.50 9.37 3.67
C THR A 52 0.81 9.05 4.37
N VAL A 53 1.57 8.12 3.80
CA VAL A 53 2.99 7.93 4.13
C VAL A 53 3.80 8.87 3.23
N PRO A 54 4.47 9.90 3.81
CA PRO A 54 5.23 10.85 3.02
C PRO A 54 6.46 10.18 2.40
N MET A 55 6.84 10.65 1.21
CA MET A 55 8.07 10.21 0.57
C MET A 55 9.27 10.57 1.45
N SER A 56 10.15 9.59 1.69
CA SER A 56 11.37 9.78 2.48
C SER A 56 12.60 9.30 1.71
N VAL A 57 13.78 9.76 2.13
CA VAL A 57 15.06 9.31 1.54
C VAL A 57 15.22 7.78 1.63
N ARG A 58 14.71 7.17 2.70
CA ARG A 58 14.73 5.71 2.86
C ARG A 58 13.86 5.01 1.80
N ILE A 59 12.66 5.55 1.55
CA ILE A 59 11.77 5.04 0.49
C ILE A 59 12.41 5.23 -0.88
N LEU A 60 13.06 6.37 -1.15
CA LEU A 60 13.77 6.61 -2.42
C LEU A 60 14.95 5.66 -2.63
N ASN A 61 15.72 5.37 -1.58
CA ASN A 61 16.81 4.39 -1.65
C ASN A 61 16.29 2.99 -1.93
N GLU A 62 15.21 2.59 -1.26
CA GLU A 62 14.59 1.28 -1.48
C GLU A 62 13.92 1.20 -2.85
N LEU A 63 13.32 2.29 -3.33
CA LEU A 63 12.80 2.40 -4.69
C LEU A 63 13.90 2.15 -5.71
N SER A 64 15.11 2.68 -5.51
CA SER A 64 16.25 2.35 -6.37
C SER A 64 16.57 0.85 -6.36
N ALA A 65 16.47 0.18 -5.20
CA ALA A 65 16.66 -1.27 -5.10
C ALA A 65 15.57 -2.04 -5.86
N VAL A 66 14.30 -1.67 -5.68
CA VAL A 66 13.16 -2.22 -6.44
C VAL A 66 13.38 -2.06 -7.94
N MET A 67 13.69 -0.84 -8.39
CA MET A 67 13.86 -0.53 -9.81
C MET A 67 15.02 -1.28 -10.46
N LYS A 68 16.09 -1.60 -9.73
CA LYS A 68 17.21 -2.43 -10.24
C LYS A 68 16.78 -3.85 -10.63
N THR A 69 15.68 -4.34 -10.07
CA THR A 69 15.14 -5.68 -10.34
C THR A 69 14.06 -5.69 -11.43
N VAL A 70 13.71 -4.53 -11.98
CA VAL A 70 12.71 -4.42 -13.05
C VAL A 70 13.40 -4.67 -14.39
N PRO A 71 12.99 -5.68 -15.17
CA PRO A 71 13.58 -5.95 -16.47
C PRO A 71 13.42 -4.77 -17.43
N VAL A 72 14.40 -4.59 -18.32
CA VAL A 72 14.29 -3.62 -19.40
C VAL A 72 13.10 -3.99 -20.29
N GLY A 73 12.16 -3.06 -20.46
CA GLY A 73 10.96 -3.27 -21.26
C GLY A 73 9.79 -3.93 -20.51
N ASP A 74 9.89 -4.11 -19.19
CA ASP A 74 8.72 -4.41 -18.37
C ASP A 74 7.63 -3.35 -18.59
N LYS A 75 6.38 -3.81 -18.70
CA LYS A 75 5.18 -2.96 -18.80
C LYS A 75 4.10 -3.40 -17.82
N GLY A 76 4.39 -4.41 -17.01
CA GLY A 76 3.44 -4.96 -16.05
C GLY A 76 3.45 -4.13 -14.78
N LEU A 77 4.64 -3.92 -14.22
CA LEU A 77 4.84 -3.11 -13.02
C LEU A 77 4.97 -1.62 -13.34
N LEU A 78 5.64 -1.29 -14.46
CA LEU A 78 5.87 0.09 -14.86
C LEU A 78 5.82 0.24 -16.38
N ASP A 79 4.71 0.77 -16.90
CA ASP A 79 4.58 1.07 -18.33
C ASP A 79 5.00 2.52 -18.59
N LEU A 80 6.30 2.71 -18.84
CA LEU A 80 6.87 4.02 -19.19
C LEU A 80 6.32 4.59 -20.50
N TYR A 81 5.89 3.74 -21.44
CA TYR A 81 5.34 4.19 -22.72
C TYR A 81 3.87 4.60 -22.60
N GLY A 82 3.14 3.93 -21.71
CA GLY A 82 1.75 4.27 -21.36
C GLY A 82 1.61 5.34 -20.29
N ASN A 83 2.71 5.73 -19.63
CA ASN A 83 2.75 6.59 -18.44
C ASN A 83 1.83 6.05 -17.32
N ARG A 84 2.01 4.76 -16.96
CA ARG A 84 1.20 4.05 -15.95
C ARG A 84 2.09 3.21 -15.03
N GLY A 85 1.59 2.97 -13.81
CA GLY A 85 2.27 2.12 -12.81
C GLY A 85 3.42 2.83 -12.09
N ALA A 86 3.53 4.15 -12.16
CA ALA A 86 4.60 4.89 -11.48
C ALA A 86 4.54 4.71 -9.95
N ALA A 87 3.33 4.63 -9.39
CA ALA A 87 3.12 4.41 -7.97
C ALA A 87 3.37 2.96 -7.52
N ASP A 88 3.42 1.98 -8.42
CA ASP A 88 3.53 0.56 -8.07
C ASP A 88 4.91 0.19 -7.47
N PRO A 89 6.05 0.58 -8.07
CA PRO A 89 7.36 0.43 -7.44
C PRO A 89 7.47 1.20 -6.12
N VAL A 90 6.85 2.37 -6.02
CA VAL A 90 6.84 3.20 -4.80
C VAL A 90 6.09 2.49 -3.66
N LEU A 91 4.96 1.86 -3.98
CA LEU A 91 4.17 1.08 -3.03
C LEU A 91 4.98 -0.08 -2.44
N VAL A 92 5.70 -0.83 -3.29
CA VAL A 92 6.57 -1.93 -2.84
C VAL A 92 7.71 -1.39 -1.96
N ALA A 93 8.41 -0.36 -2.41
CA ALA A 93 9.51 0.25 -1.66
C ALA A 93 9.05 0.78 -0.28
N THR A 94 7.86 1.40 -0.23
CA THR A 94 7.27 1.89 1.01
C THR A 94 7.02 0.72 1.98
N ALA A 95 6.45 -0.39 1.51
CA ALA A 95 6.18 -1.54 2.34
C ALA A 95 7.46 -2.18 2.91
N VAL A 96 8.54 -2.26 2.11
CA VAL A 96 9.83 -2.78 2.58
C VAL A 96 10.39 -1.89 3.69
N VAL A 97 10.34 -0.56 3.52
CA VAL A 97 10.83 0.38 4.53
C VAL A 97 10.03 0.29 5.84
N LEU A 98 8.71 0.15 5.75
CA LEU A 98 7.84 0.04 6.93
C LEU A 98 8.03 -1.29 7.67
N ASN A 99 8.25 -2.40 6.95
CA ASN A 99 8.58 -3.70 7.56
C ASN A 99 10.01 -3.79 8.13
N LYS A 100 10.87 -2.80 7.84
CA LYS A 100 12.25 -2.71 8.35
C LYS A 100 12.47 -1.38 9.03
N PRO A 101 11.80 -1.10 10.17
CA PRO A 101 11.94 0.18 10.86
C PRO A 101 13.38 0.36 11.35
N GLU A 102 13.90 1.59 11.25
CA GLU A 102 15.27 1.91 11.66
C GLU A 102 15.49 1.72 13.17
N LYS A 103 14.42 1.93 13.95
CA LYS A 103 14.38 1.68 15.39
C LYS A 103 13.35 0.59 15.65
N PRO A 104 13.75 -0.59 16.16
CA PRO A 104 12.80 -1.61 16.55
C PRO A 104 11.91 -1.07 17.67
N THR A 105 10.62 -1.38 17.57
CA THR A 105 9.58 -1.02 18.55
C THR A 105 9.28 -2.23 19.44
N LEU A 106 8.72 -1.98 20.64
CA LEU A 106 8.25 -3.06 21.52
C LEU A 106 7.08 -3.86 20.92
N PHE A 107 6.35 -3.25 19.99
CA PHE A 107 5.25 -3.85 19.24
C PHE A 107 5.64 -3.84 17.77
N GLU A 108 5.89 -5.03 17.22
CA GLU A 108 6.22 -5.18 15.80
C GLU A 108 4.97 -4.94 14.96
N GLU A 109 5.12 -4.17 13.89
CA GLU A 109 4.10 -3.99 12.87
C GLU A 109 4.48 -4.82 11.65
N GLU A 110 3.51 -5.55 11.10
CA GLU A 110 3.64 -6.20 9.80
C GLU A 110 2.82 -5.44 8.77
N TRP A 111 3.50 -4.89 7.76
CA TRP A 111 2.87 -4.12 6.70
C TRP A 111 2.59 -4.98 5.47
N VAL A 112 1.31 -5.07 5.12
CA VAL A 112 0.79 -5.87 4.01
C VAL A 112 0.30 -4.96 2.89
N ILE A 113 0.72 -5.22 1.65
CA ILE A 113 0.20 -4.48 0.48
C ILE A 113 -1.16 -5.05 0.09
N VAL A 114 -2.16 -4.18 -0.09
CA VAL A 114 -3.49 -4.55 -0.55
C VAL A 114 -3.63 -4.21 -2.02
N THR A 115 -3.63 -5.24 -2.86
CA THR A 115 -3.68 -5.10 -4.31
C THR A 115 -4.20 -6.35 -5.00
N ASN A 116 -4.90 -6.17 -6.12
CA ASN A 116 -5.21 -7.23 -7.08
C ASN A 116 -4.26 -7.23 -8.29
N ASP A 117 -3.31 -6.31 -8.36
CA ASP A 117 -2.31 -6.28 -9.43
C ASP A 117 -1.30 -7.42 -9.27
N ARG A 118 -1.13 -8.20 -10.35
CA ARG A 118 -0.21 -9.34 -10.33
C ARG A 118 1.25 -8.91 -10.30
N ALA A 119 1.64 -7.90 -11.07
CA ALA A 119 3.02 -7.43 -11.13
C ALA A 119 3.44 -6.87 -9.77
N VAL A 120 2.57 -6.14 -9.08
CA VAL A 120 2.82 -5.67 -7.71
C VAL A 120 2.97 -6.84 -6.75
N ARG A 121 2.09 -7.86 -6.79
CA ARG A 121 2.22 -9.04 -5.91
C ARG A 121 3.51 -9.82 -6.16
N ASP A 122 3.86 -10.05 -7.42
CA ASP A 122 5.06 -10.78 -7.79
C ASP A 122 6.31 -10.01 -7.33
N LYS A 123 6.32 -8.67 -7.48
CA LYS A 123 7.41 -7.82 -7.00
C LYS A 123 7.46 -7.73 -5.48
N ALA A 124 6.33 -7.60 -4.79
CA ALA A 124 6.27 -7.60 -3.33
C ALA A 124 6.84 -8.89 -2.75
N LYS A 125 6.51 -10.05 -3.35
CA LYS A 125 7.04 -11.35 -2.96
C LYS A 125 8.56 -11.43 -3.11
N GLU A 126 9.14 -10.86 -4.17
CA GLU A 126 10.60 -10.81 -4.36
C GLU A 126 11.31 -10.06 -3.23
N PHE A 127 10.64 -9.08 -2.62
CA PHE A 127 11.14 -8.27 -1.51
C PHE A 127 10.69 -8.75 -0.12
N ASP A 128 10.12 -9.97 -0.03
CA ASP A 128 9.58 -10.57 1.20
C ASP A 128 8.48 -9.73 1.86
N VAL A 129 7.66 -9.06 1.06
CA VAL A 129 6.49 -8.29 1.49
C VAL A 129 5.22 -9.09 1.24
N LYS A 130 4.40 -9.25 2.27
CA LYS A 130 3.10 -9.92 2.17
C LYS A 130 2.11 -9.07 1.39
N THR A 131 1.18 -9.75 0.71
CA THR A 131 0.07 -9.09 0.01
C THR A 131 -1.27 -9.69 0.43
N ALA A 132 -2.32 -8.87 0.35
CA ALA A 132 -3.71 -9.26 0.56
C ALA A 132 -4.58 -8.69 -0.57
N THR A 133 -5.75 -9.29 -0.78
CA THR A 133 -6.69 -8.78 -1.79
C THR A 133 -7.60 -7.70 -1.18
N PRO A 134 -8.15 -6.77 -1.98
CA PRO A 134 -9.15 -5.81 -1.53
C PRO A 134 -10.39 -6.46 -0.90
N GLU A 135 -10.78 -7.65 -1.35
CA GLU A 135 -11.89 -8.43 -0.78
C GLU A 135 -11.58 -8.90 0.65
N ALA A 136 -10.34 -9.36 0.89
CA ALA A 136 -9.91 -9.76 2.21
C ALA A 136 -9.90 -8.57 3.18
N LEU A 137 -9.39 -7.41 2.74
CA LEU A 137 -9.45 -6.19 3.55
C LEU A 137 -10.89 -5.73 3.80
N ALA A 138 -11.76 -5.82 2.79
CA ALA A 138 -13.18 -5.48 2.94
C ALA A 138 -13.86 -6.34 4.01
N ALA A 139 -13.61 -7.66 4.01
CA ALA A 139 -14.16 -8.57 5.00
C ALA A 139 -13.70 -8.23 6.42
N LEU A 140 -12.43 -7.81 6.60
CA LEU A 140 -11.91 -7.37 7.90
C LEU A 140 -12.58 -6.08 8.39
N ILE A 141 -12.75 -5.10 7.49
CA ILE A 141 -13.44 -3.85 7.81
C ILE A 141 -14.90 -4.12 8.22
N ASP A 142 -15.59 -4.99 7.46
CA ASP A 142 -16.99 -5.31 7.70
C ASP A 142 -17.17 -6.12 9.01
N ALA A 143 -16.23 -7.01 9.33
CA ALA A 143 -16.20 -7.74 10.60
C ALA A 143 -15.95 -6.82 11.80
N ALA A 144 -15.04 -5.86 11.67
CA ALA A 144 -14.76 -4.88 12.73
C ALA A 144 -15.90 -3.86 12.94
N GLY A 145 -16.72 -3.62 11.91
CA GLY A 145 -17.87 -2.71 11.97
C GLY A 145 -19.19 -3.36 12.37
N SER A 146 -19.25 -4.69 12.47
CA SER A 146 -20.43 -5.40 12.96
C SER A 146 -20.42 -5.35 14.49
N PRO A 147 -21.49 -4.89 15.16
CA PRO A 147 -21.57 -5.02 16.62
C PRO A 147 -21.45 -6.50 16.97
N ALA A 148 -20.63 -6.82 17.98
CA ALA A 148 -20.60 -8.15 18.54
C ALA A 148 -22.00 -8.48 19.08
N ASP A 149 -22.63 -9.53 18.54
CA ASP A 149 -23.88 -10.10 19.05
C ASP A 149 -23.72 -10.59 20.49
#